data_AF-A0A3D1INF9-F1
#
_entry.id   AF-A0A3D1INF9-F1
#
_cell.length_a   1.000
_cell.length_b   1.000
_cell.length_c   1.000
_cell.angle_alpha   90.00
_cell.angle_beta   90.00
_cell.angle_gamma   90.00
#
_symmetry.space_group_name_H-M   'P 1'
#
loop_
_entity.id
_entity.type
_entity.pdbx_description
1 polymer ?
#
loop_
_entity_poly.entity_id
_entity_poly.type
_entity_poly.pdbx_seq_one_letter_code
_entity_poly.pdbx_strand_id
1 'polypeptide(L)' 'VGGGGVAPADVDTSTELFGHAMPSPIMLAPTSRQRDLHPDGELGMYRAATTTATTMIVSNASS' A
#
# COMPACT_ATOMS: atom_id res chain seq x y z
N VAL A 1 -7.84 1.71 28.62
CA VAL A 1 -6.79 2.75 28.64
C VAL A 1 -7.28 3.86 27.74
N GLY A 2 -7.75 4.96 28.34
CA GLY A 2 -8.39 6.06 27.61
C GLY A 2 -7.35 6.89 26.89
N GLY A 3 -7.15 6.64 25.60
CA GLY A 3 -6.54 7.62 24.72
C GLY A 3 -7.60 8.61 24.31
N GLY A 4 -7.53 9.84 24.80
CA GLY A 4 -8.27 10.94 24.17
C GLY A 4 -7.86 11.03 22.69
N GLY A 5 -8.79 11.36 21.81
CA GLY A 5 -8.47 11.62 20.41
C GLY A 5 -7.46 12.77 20.26
N VAL A 6 -6.75 12.79 19.14
CA VAL A 6 -5.86 13.91 18.76
C VAL A 6 -6.62 14.92 17.90
N ALA A 7 -6.11 16.15 17.79
CA ALA A 7 -6.68 17.09 16.81
C ALA A 7 -6.41 16.56 15.39
N PRO A 8 -7.32 16.81 14.41
CA PRO A 8 -7.15 16.28 13.05
C PRO A 8 -5.84 16.70 12.37
N ALA A 9 -5.32 17.88 12.70
CA ALA A 9 -4.05 18.38 12.17
C ALA A 9 -2.81 17.65 12.72
N ASP A 10 -2.95 16.96 13.85
CA ASP A 10 -1.87 16.25 14.55
C ASP A 10 -1.90 14.73 14.28
N VAL A 11 -2.76 14.26 13.37
CA VAL A 11 -2.86 12.84 13.02
C VAL A 11 -1.65 12.44 12.18
N ASP A 12 -0.79 11.60 12.76
CA ASP A 12 0.28 10.91 12.04
C ASP A 12 -0.21 9.51 11.63
N THR A 13 -0.20 9.24 10.31
CA THR A 13 -0.57 7.93 9.76
C THR A 13 0.64 7.02 9.57
N SER A 14 1.86 7.50 9.80
CA SER A 14 3.04 6.71 9.56
C SER A 14 3.14 5.49 10.49
N THR A 15 3.78 4.44 10.00
CA THR A 15 4.04 3.22 10.78
C THR A 15 5.32 2.55 10.31
N GLU A 16 5.80 1.57 11.06
CA GLU A 16 6.92 0.72 10.65
C GLU A 16 6.47 -0.74 10.67
N LEU A 17 6.74 -1.46 9.58
CA LEU A 17 6.44 -2.87 9.46
C LEU A 17 7.63 -3.61 8.87
N PHE A 18 8.06 -4.70 9.52
CA PHE A 18 9.24 -5.48 9.12
C PHE A 18 10.50 -4.64 8.90
N GLY A 19 10.73 -3.60 9.72
CA GLY A 19 11.88 -2.70 9.59
C GLY A 19 11.76 -1.67 8.46
N HIS A 20 10.60 -1.54 7.83
CA HIS A 20 10.35 -0.58 6.76
C HIS A 20 9.39 0.50 7.23
N ALA A 21 9.84 1.75 7.16
CA ALA A 21 9.00 2.91 7.41
C ALA A 21 7.97 3.08 6.28
N MET A 22 6.72 3.34 6.65
CA MET A 22 5.58 3.47 5.76
C MET A 22 4.85 4.79 6.06
N PRO A 23 4.47 5.60 5.04
CA PRO A 23 3.73 6.85 5.26
C PRO A 23 2.30 6.64 5.77
N SER A 24 1.71 5.47 5.51
CA SER A 24 0.38 5.07 5.96
C SER A 24 0.33 3.55 6.22
N PRO A 25 -0.59 3.04 7.05
CA PRO A 25 -0.68 1.62 7.37
C PRO A 25 -1.49 0.86 6.31
N ILE A 26 -1.28 1.16 5.03
CA ILE A 26 -2.03 0.63 3.90
C ILE A 26 -1.06 -0.01 2.90
N MET A 27 -1.44 -1.17 2.38
CA MET A 27 -0.69 -1.94 1.39
C MET A 27 -1.63 -2.48 0.32
N LEU A 28 -1.09 -2.73 -0.87
CA LEU A 28 -1.81 -3.42 -1.93
C LEU A 28 -1.71 -4.94 -1.71
N ALA A 29 -2.87 -5.58 -1.56
CA ALA A 29 -2.99 -7.01 -1.35
C ALA A 29 -2.56 -7.81 -2.60
N PRO A 30 -2.08 -9.06 -2.42
CA PRO A 30 -1.68 -9.90 -3.54
C PRO A 30 -2.86 -10.20 -4.46
N THR A 31 -2.82 -9.64 -5.66
CA THR A 31 -3.88 -9.77 -6.67
C THR A 31 -3.24 -10.01 -8.04
N SER A 32 -3.67 -11.05 -8.75
CA SER A 32 -3.20 -11.40 -10.09
C SER A 32 -4.28 -11.19 -11.16
N ARG A 33 -3.89 -11.38 -12.42
CA ARG A 33 -4.73 -11.22 -13.62
C ARG A 33 -5.21 -9.79 -13.81
N GLN A 34 -4.38 -8.81 -13.43
CA GLN A 34 -4.77 -7.40 -13.53
C GLN A 34 -4.93 -6.93 -14.98
N ARG A 35 -4.33 -7.66 -15.93
CA ARG A 35 -4.58 -7.45 -17.38
C ARG A 35 -6.02 -7.70 -17.82
N ASP A 36 -6.81 -8.45 -17.04
CA ASP A 36 -8.25 -8.60 -17.28
C ASP A 36 -9.01 -7.27 -17.03
N LEU A 37 -8.41 -6.34 -16.27
CA LEU A 37 -9.00 -5.04 -15.91
C LEU A 37 -8.34 -3.84 -16.62
N HIS A 38 -7.02 -3.89 -16.85
CA HIS A 38 -6.29 -2.81 -17.50
C HIS A 38 -5.05 -3.36 -18.25
N PRO A 39 -4.73 -2.90 -19.48
CA PRO A 39 -3.62 -3.44 -20.27
C PRO A 39 -2.25 -3.40 -19.58
N ASP A 40 -1.99 -2.40 -18.72
CA ASP A 40 -0.73 -2.32 -17.97
C ASP A 40 -0.57 -3.42 -16.90
N GLY A 41 -1.66 -4.07 -16.50
CA GLY A 41 -1.69 -5.14 -15.51
C GLY A 41 -0.94 -4.82 -14.22
N GLU A 42 -0.29 -5.84 -13.68
CA GLU A 42 0.49 -5.77 -12.44
C GLU A 42 1.64 -4.76 -12.53
N LEU A 43 2.19 -4.54 -13.73
CA LEU A 43 3.25 -3.56 -13.95
C LEU A 43 2.75 -2.12 -13.75
N GLY A 44 1.52 -1.82 -14.21
CA GLY A 44 0.88 -0.54 -13.96
C GLY A 44 0.65 -0.29 -12.47
N MET A 45 0.12 -1.28 -11.76
CA MET A 45 -0.08 -1.20 -10.31
C MET A 45 1.24 -1.04 -9.56
N TYR A 46 2.27 -1.81 -9.89
CA TYR A 46 3.60 -1.70 -9.27
C TYR A 46 4.20 -0.30 -9.43
N ARG A 47 4.06 0.30 -10.61
CA ARG A 47 4.53 1.67 -10.86
C ARG A 47 3.80 2.68 -9.97
N ALA A 48 2.47 2.61 -9.92
CA ALA A 48 1.67 3.49 -9.06
C ALA A 48 1.96 3.29 -7.57
N ALA A 49 2.13 2.04 -7.13
CA ALA A 49 2.50 1.68 -5.77
C ALA A 49 3.83 2.35 -5.37
N THR A 50 4.83 2.23 -6.25
CA THR A 50 6.16 2.82 -6.06
C THR A 50 6.09 4.35 -6.00
N THR A 51 5.36 5.00 -6.91
CA THR A 51 5.25 6.48 -6.93
C THR A 51 4.51 7.04 -5.72
N THR A 52 3.63 6.24 -5.11
CA THR A 52 2.79 6.65 -3.96
C THR A 52 3.35 6.13 -2.64
N ALA A 53 4.57 5.58 -2.63
CA ALA A 53 5.20 4.97 -1.45
C ALA A 53 4.29 3.96 -0.73
N THR A 54 3.50 3.21 -1.50
CA THR A 54 2.59 2.17 -1.00
C THR A 54 3.18 0.81 -1.34
N THR A 55 3.42 -0.02 -0.32
CA THR A 55 3.98 -1.36 -0.53
C THR A 55 2.97 -2.24 -1.29
N MET A 56 3.45 -2.91 -2.34
CA MET A 56 2.68 -3.93 -3.07
C MET A 56 3.16 -5.34 -2.71
N ILE A 57 2.22 -6.21 -2.35
CA ILE A 57 2.47 -7.63 -2.17
C ILE A 57 2.24 -8.30 -3.53
N VAL A 58 3.29 -8.89 -4.12
CA VAL A 58 3.20 -9.53 -5.44
C VAL A 58 2.61 -10.94 -5.31
N SER A 59 1.58 -11.24 -6.10
CA SER A 59 0.96 -12.59 -6.13
C SER A 59 1.86 -13.59 -6.85
N ASN A 60 1.88 -14.84 -6.39
CA ASN A 60 2.58 -15.94 -7.08
C ASN A 60 1.98 -16.27 -8.47
N ALA A 61 0.73 -15.85 -8.71
CA ALA A 61 0.01 -16.04 -9.97
C ALA A 61 0.08 -14.82 -10.89
N SER A 62 0.98 -13.86 -10.60
CA SER A 62 1.19 -12.68 -11.45
C SER A 62 1.68 -13.09 -12.83
N SER A 63 1.25 -12.35 -13.84
CA SER A 63 1.34 -12.73 -15.25
C SER A 63 2.29 -11.88 -16.08
#